data_AF-A0A3D2ICX9-F1
#
_entry.id   AF-A0A3D2ICX9-F1
#
_cell.length_a   1.000
_cell.length_b   1.000
_cell.length_c   1.000
_cell.angle_alpha   90.00
_cell.angle_beta   90.00
_cell.angle_gamma   90.00
#
_symmetry.space_group_name_H-M   'P 1'
#
loop_
_entity.id
_entity.type
_entity.pdbx_description
1 polymer ?
#
loop_
_entity_poly.entity_id
_entity_poly.type
_entity_poly.pdbx_seq_one_letter_code
_entity_poly.pdbx_strand_id
1 'polypeptide(L)'
;APLDEFIAGEMLPIYGDDPLNAGVKKPFSVAPISIMGSKGCYLYVILSGQQFDQAAAMVQNSYILRNTFIGLGLILLVTLILGLIVFRLLTSRLRHVSETVKSFEQGQLERRVKVNSNDEVGLLGASFNQMADTLVSNMDEIKQIDKLRRELVANVSHDLRSPLASIQGYLETIQQKEPSINPEDRSKYYEIVLRNTKKLGTLIEELFELSKFDAQDVQPEMEPVSMAELAQDLVQQFKPLAEQKGITLKAVLSDEHTNLVYADIALMERSISNLIDNALKHTP
;
A
#
# COMPACT_ATOMS: atom_id res chain seq x y z
N ALA A 1 -36.15 60.22 61.34
CA ALA A 1 -37.08 59.31 60.63
C ALA A 1 -36.81 59.41 59.14
N PRO A 2 -37.24 58.45 58.28
CA PRO A 2 -36.90 58.47 56.86
C PRO A 2 -37.26 59.80 56.16
N LEU A 3 -38.35 60.43 56.62
CA LEU A 3 -38.80 61.74 56.16
C LEU A 3 -37.75 62.84 56.41
N ASP A 4 -37.12 62.83 57.58
CA ASP A 4 -36.11 63.81 57.99
C ASP A 4 -34.79 63.60 57.22
N GLU A 5 -34.42 62.35 56.95
CA GLU A 5 -33.24 61.97 56.16
C GLU A 5 -33.37 62.44 54.70
N PHE A 6 -34.57 62.34 54.12
CA PHE A 6 -34.83 62.85 52.77
C PHE A 6 -34.78 64.38 52.71
N ILE A 7 -35.36 65.07 53.69
CA ILE A 7 -35.35 66.54 53.76
C ILE A 7 -33.92 67.08 54.03
N ALA A 8 -33.10 66.32 54.76
CA ALA A 8 -31.69 66.64 54.99
C ALA A 8 -30.80 66.43 53.75
N GLY A 9 -31.32 65.83 52.67
CA GLY A 9 -30.60 65.62 51.42
C GLY A 9 -29.58 64.47 51.49
N GLU A 10 -29.83 63.46 52.33
CA GLU A 10 -28.97 62.28 52.42
C GLU A 10 -28.92 61.46 51.11
N MET A 11 -27.93 60.55 50.99
CA MET A 11 -27.65 59.81 49.76
C MET A 11 -28.83 58.90 49.38
N LEU A 12 -29.40 59.13 48.19
CA LEU A 12 -30.51 58.34 47.64
C LEU A 12 -30.05 56.94 47.16
N PRO A 13 -30.90 55.89 47.23
CA PRO A 13 -32.32 55.92 47.62
C PRO A 13 -32.57 55.71 49.13
N ILE A 14 -33.44 56.53 49.71
CA ILE A 14 -33.92 56.41 51.09
C ILE A 14 -35.22 55.62 51.10
N TYR A 15 -35.34 54.66 52.01
CA TYR A 15 -36.48 53.74 52.09
C TYR A 15 -37.43 54.13 53.22
N GLY A 16 -38.72 54.26 52.90
CA GLY A 16 -39.79 54.59 53.84
C GLY A 16 -40.89 53.54 53.82
N ASP A 17 -41.74 53.56 54.84
CA ASP A 17 -42.80 52.56 54.98
C ASP A 17 -43.89 52.76 53.92
N ASP A 18 -44.28 51.68 53.23
CA ASP A 18 -45.38 51.67 52.28
C ASP A 18 -46.73 51.74 53.02
N PRO A 19 -47.48 52.85 52.92
CA PRO A 19 -48.75 53.00 53.63
C PRO A 19 -49.84 52.06 53.10
N LEU A 20 -49.68 51.48 51.90
CA LEU A 20 -50.59 50.50 51.33
C LEU A 20 -50.24 49.06 51.77
N ASN A 21 -48.98 48.79 52.12
CA ASN A 21 -48.48 47.46 52.49
C ASN A 21 -47.64 47.53 53.77
N ALA A 22 -48.31 47.32 54.91
CA ALA A 22 -47.67 47.36 56.22
C ALA A 22 -46.47 46.38 56.29
N GLY A 23 -45.29 46.91 56.64
CA GLY A 23 -44.04 46.15 56.80
C GLY A 23 -43.12 46.13 55.57
N VAL A 24 -43.53 46.68 54.43
CA VAL A 24 -42.68 46.81 53.23
C VAL A 24 -42.10 48.22 53.18
N LYS A 25 -40.77 48.33 53.06
CA LYS A 25 -40.10 49.61 52.85
C LYS A 25 -39.76 49.81 51.38
N LYS A 26 -40.13 50.95 50.81
CA LYS A 26 -39.87 51.30 49.40
C LYS A 26 -39.18 52.65 49.27
N PRO A 27 -38.42 52.88 48.17
CA PRO A 27 -37.94 54.21 47.84
C PRO A 27 -39.13 55.16 47.69
N PHE A 28 -39.03 56.34 48.30
CA PHE A 28 -40.09 57.33 48.29
C PHE A 28 -39.51 58.72 48.00
N SER A 29 -40.37 59.64 47.58
CA SER A 29 -40.06 61.04 47.40
C SER A 29 -41.05 61.87 48.19
N VAL A 30 -40.57 62.95 48.83
CA VAL A 30 -41.41 63.83 49.64
C VAL A 30 -41.28 65.27 49.18
N ALA A 31 -42.41 65.97 49.08
CA ALA A 31 -42.45 67.40 48.87
C ALA A 31 -43.28 68.08 49.97
N PRO A 32 -42.79 69.16 50.61
CA PRO A 32 -43.59 69.92 51.57
C PRO A 32 -44.72 70.66 50.84
N ILE A 33 -45.92 70.63 51.41
CA ILE A 33 -47.10 71.35 50.89
C ILE A 33 -47.75 72.18 52.00
N SER A 34 -48.35 73.32 51.65
CA SER A 34 -49.17 74.11 52.57
C SER A 34 -50.64 74.00 52.16
N ILE A 35 -51.48 73.46 53.05
CA ILE A 35 -52.93 73.37 52.83
C ILE A 35 -53.60 74.36 53.78
N MET A 36 -54.37 75.30 53.24
CA MET A 36 -55.16 76.29 54.01
C MET A 36 -54.38 77.04 55.11
N GLY A 37 -53.12 77.40 54.84
CA GLY A 37 -52.29 78.19 55.76
C GLY A 37 -51.60 77.38 56.88
N SER A 38 -51.89 76.09 57.03
CA SER A 38 -51.16 75.20 57.93
C SER A 38 -49.84 74.73 57.31
N LYS A 39 -48.72 75.06 57.97
CA LYS A 39 -47.38 74.55 57.63
C LYS A 39 -47.14 73.20 58.33
N GLY A 40 -46.42 72.30 57.67
CA GLY A 40 -46.03 70.99 58.22
C GLY A 40 -46.68 69.77 57.54
N CYS A 41 -47.38 69.96 56.42
CA CYS A 41 -47.88 68.85 55.62
C CYS A 41 -46.84 68.42 54.58
N TYR A 42 -46.72 67.11 54.38
CA TYR A 42 -45.79 66.51 53.43
C TYR A 42 -46.57 65.64 52.44
N LEU A 43 -46.37 65.88 51.15
CA LEU A 43 -46.82 64.98 50.10
C LEU A 43 -45.81 63.84 50.00
N TYR A 44 -46.20 62.67 50.47
CA TYR A 44 -45.41 61.45 50.42
C TYR A 44 -45.81 60.65 49.17
N VAL A 45 -44.89 60.50 48.22
CA VAL A 45 -45.12 59.80 46.95
C VAL A 45 -44.21 58.57 46.90
N ILE A 46 -44.82 57.39 46.82
CA ILE A 46 -44.11 56.17 46.42
C ILE A 46 -44.31 56.01 44.93
N LEU A 47 -43.21 55.88 44.20
CA LEU A 47 -43.22 55.47 42.80
C LEU A 47 -43.51 53.96 42.75
N SER A 48 -44.78 53.60 42.95
CA SER A 48 -45.24 52.21 42.86
C SER A 48 -45.45 51.86 41.39
N GLY A 49 -44.42 51.33 40.74
CA GLY A 49 -44.56 50.62 39.48
C GLY A 49 -45.09 49.21 39.75
N GLN A 50 -46.39 49.03 40.04
CA GLN A 50 -46.99 47.70 40.18
C GLN A 50 -46.65 46.78 38.99
N GLN A 51 -46.49 47.35 37.79
CA GLN A 51 -46.06 46.65 36.58
C GLN A 51 -44.62 46.10 36.66
N PHE A 52 -43.72 46.79 37.36
CA PHE A 52 -42.31 46.38 37.51
C PHE A 52 -42.17 45.26 38.54
N ASP A 53 -42.88 45.35 39.67
CA ASP A 53 -42.90 44.31 40.71
C ASP A 53 -43.57 43.03 40.18
N GLN A 54 -44.64 43.15 39.38
CA GLN A 54 -45.29 42.01 38.72
C GLN A 54 -44.40 41.39 37.62
N ALA A 55 -43.72 42.21 36.80
CA ALA A 55 -42.77 41.71 35.82
C ALA A 55 -41.58 40.99 36.47
N ALA A 56 -41.03 41.54 37.56
CA ALA A 56 -39.95 40.93 38.32
C ALA A 56 -40.38 39.61 38.98
N ALA A 57 -41.59 39.56 39.56
CA ALA A 57 -42.14 38.33 40.15
C ALA A 57 -42.47 37.26 39.10
N MET A 58 -42.92 37.64 37.90
CA MET A 58 -43.07 36.71 36.77
C MET A 58 -41.74 36.09 36.37
N VAL A 59 -40.63 36.85 36.40
CA VAL A 59 -39.28 36.33 36.07
C VAL A 59 -38.72 35.44 37.17
N GLN A 60 -38.86 35.80 38.45
CA GLN A 60 -38.32 35.00 39.57
C GLN A 60 -39.04 33.66 39.79
N ASN A 61 -40.35 33.59 39.52
CA ASN A 61 -41.14 32.36 39.59
C ASN A 61 -41.33 31.69 38.21
N SER A 62 -40.60 32.11 37.18
CA SER A 62 -40.77 31.58 35.82
C SER A 62 -40.35 30.12 35.73
N TYR A 63 -41.34 29.24 35.74
CA TYR A 63 -41.26 27.85 35.26
C TYR A 63 -40.52 27.75 33.90
N ILE A 64 -40.56 28.83 33.11
CA ILE A 64 -39.85 28.98 31.84
C ILE A 64 -38.33 28.83 32.03
N LEU A 65 -37.69 29.56 32.96
CA LEU A 65 -36.23 29.48 33.14
C LEU A 65 -35.79 28.09 33.60
N ARG A 66 -36.50 27.50 34.58
CA ARG A 66 -36.21 26.15 35.08
C ARG A 66 -36.36 25.09 33.98
N ASN A 67 -37.45 25.13 33.22
CA ASN A 67 -37.67 24.18 32.12
C ASN A 67 -36.66 24.37 30.99
N THR A 68 -36.22 25.61 30.71
CA THR A 68 -35.15 25.88 29.76
C THR A 68 -33.82 25.26 30.19
N PHE A 69 -33.41 25.42 31.46
CA PHE A 69 -32.18 24.80 31.96
C PHE A 69 -32.26 23.26 31.95
N ILE A 70 -33.39 22.68 32.32
CA ILE A 70 -33.59 21.22 32.24
C ILE A 70 -33.54 20.76 30.78
N GLY A 71 -34.19 21.48 29.86
CA GLY A 71 -34.16 21.18 28.43
C GLY A 71 -32.74 21.24 27.85
N LEU A 72 -31.97 22.28 28.18
CA LEU A 72 -30.57 22.40 27.78
C LEU A 72 -29.72 21.26 28.34
N GLY A 73 -29.91 20.90 29.61
CA GLY A 73 -29.24 19.77 30.23
C GLY A 73 -29.54 18.44 29.53
N LEU A 74 -30.82 18.20 29.18
CA LEU A 74 -31.23 17.00 28.45
C LEU A 74 -30.64 16.94 27.04
N ILE A 75 -30.65 18.05 26.29
CA ILE A 75 -30.05 18.12 24.95
C ILE A 75 -28.55 17.83 25.02
N LEU A 76 -27.85 18.43 25.99
CA LEU A 76 -26.42 18.20 26.19
C LEU A 76 -26.15 16.73 26.53
N LEU A 77 -26.93 16.14 27.44
CA LEU A 77 -26.80 14.74 27.83
C LEU A 77 -27.05 13.79 26.66
N VAL A 78 -28.10 14.02 25.85
CA VAL A 78 -28.38 13.20 24.67
C VAL A 78 -27.27 13.32 23.63
N THR A 79 -26.80 14.54 23.35
CA THR A 79 -25.71 14.79 22.40
C THR A 79 -24.42 14.10 22.85
N LEU A 80 -24.11 14.15 24.15
CA LEU A 80 -22.95 13.48 24.73
C LEU A 80 -23.06 11.96 24.58
N ILE A 81 -24.21 11.37 24.91
CA ILE A 81 -24.44 9.93 24.78
C ILE A 81 -24.31 9.51 23.31
N LEU A 82 -24.94 10.22 22.38
CA LEU A 82 -24.87 9.92 20.95
C LEU A 82 -23.42 10.03 20.45
N GLY A 83 -22.71 11.07 20.86
CA GLY A 83 -21.31 11.28 20.52
C GLY A 83 -20.40 10.15 21.03
N LEU A 84 -20.59 9.70 22.27
CA LEU A 84 -19.84 8.57 22.85
C LEU A 84 -20.14 7.24 22.15
N ILE A 85 -21.39 7.02 21.71
CA ILE A 85 -21.78 5.84 20.93
C ILE A 85 -21.06 5.85 19.59
N VAL A 86 -21.17 6.94 18.81
CA VAL A 86 -20.51 7.06 17.50
C VAL A 86 -19.00 6.95 17.64
N PHE A 87 -18.41 7.61 18.65
CA PHE A 87 -16.98 7.53 18.95
C PHE A 87 -16.55 6.07 19.19
N ARG A 88 -17.23 5.34 20.07
CA ARG A 88 -16.91 3.93 20.32
C ARG A 88 -17.04 3.06 19.06
N LEU A 89 -18.07 3.27 18.24
CA LEU A 89 -18.28 2.51 17.01
C LEU A 89 -17.13 2.73 16.01
N LEU A 90 -16.71 3.97 15.80
CA LEU A 90 -15.61 4.30 14.89
C LEU A 90 -14.26 3.82 15.43
N THR A 91 -13.96 4.09 16.71
CA THR A 91 -12.69 3.68 17.33
C THR A 91 -12.52 2.17 17.36
N SER A 92 -13.60 1.41 17.60
CA SER A 92 -13.54 -0.05 17.59
C SER A 92 -13.18 -0.60 16.20
N ARG A 93 -13.75 -0.06 15.12
CA ARG A 93 -13.43 -0.49 13.75
C ARG A 93 -11.98 -0.18 13.40
N LEU A 94 -11.52 1.04 13.68
CA LEU A 94 -10.12 1.45 13.44
C LEU A 94 -9.12 0.57 14.19
N ARG A 95 -9.44 0.23 15.44
CA ARG A 95 -8.61 -0.67 16.24
C ARG A 95 -8.47 -2.05 15.61
N HIS A 96 -9.55 -2.63 15.08
CA HIS A 96 -9.47 -3.91 14.37
C HIS A 96 -8.61 -3.87 13.11
N VAL A 97 -8.68 -2.79 12.34
CA VAL A 97 -7.79 -2.59 11.18
C VAL A 97 -6.33 -2.54 11.66
N SER A 98 -6.05 -1.71 12.66
CA SER A 98 -4.70 -1.56 13.23
C SER A 98 -4.14 -2.87 13.79
N GLU A 99 -4.95 -3.65 14.50
CA GLU A 99 -4.55 -4.97 15.02
C GLU A 99 -4.26 -5.97 13.89
N THR A 100 -5.00 -5.90 12.78
CA THR A 100 -4.78 -6.74 11.61
C THR A 100 -3.48 -6.38 10.90
N VAL A 101 -3.23 -5.09 10.69
CA VAL A 101 -1.96 -4.59 10.12
C VAL A 101 -0.79 -5.03 10.98
N LYS A 102 -0.85 -4.84 12.30
CA LYS A 102 0.21 -5.24 13.22
C LYS A 102 0.48 -6.75 13.20
N SER A 103 -0.56 -7.57 13.09
CA SER A 103 -0.34 -9.02 12.95
C SER A 103 0.25 -9.43 11.61
N PHE A 104 -0.07 -8.70 10.54
CA PHE A 104 0.53 -8.92 9.21
C PHE A 104 2.03 -8.62 9.27
N GLU A 105 2.44 -7.52 9.91
CA GLU A 105 3.85 -7.19 10.18
C GLU A 105 4.57 -8.27 11.00
N GLN A 106 3.85 -8.97 11.88
CA GLN A 106 4.36 -10.09 12.67
C GLN A 106 4.41 -11.43 11.91
N GLY A 107 4.11 -11.43 10.61
CA GLY A 107 4.21 -12.61 9.74
C GLY A 107 2.91 -13.40 9.57
N GLN A 108 1.77 -12.92 10.09
CA GLN A 108 0.47 -13.54 9.83
C GLN A 108 -0.08 -13.07 8.47
N LEU A 109 0.57 -13.50 7.39
CA LEU A 109 0.32 -13.01 6.03
C LEU A 109 -1.04 -13.39 5.45
N GLU A 110 -1.77 -14.32 6.06
CA GLU A 110 -3.13 -14.72 5.64
C GLU A 110 -4.22 -13.81 6.24
N ARG A 111 -3.89 -13.03 7.27
CA ARG A 111 -4.91 -12.23 7.97
C ARG A 111 -5.37 -11.08 7.09
N ARG A 112 -6.68 -10.87 7.02
CA ARG A 112 -7.30 -9.79 6.24
C ARG A 112 -8.31 -9.02 7.09
N VAL A 113 -8.48 -7.74 6.76
CA VAL A 113 -9.49 -6.89 7.38
C VAL A 113 -10.85 -7.27 6.82
N LYS A 114 -11.82 -7.55 7.71
CA LYS A 114 -13.20 -7.81 7.29
C LYS A 114 -13.89 -6.48 6.98
N VAL A 115 -14.13 -6.23 5.69
CA VAL A 115 -14.79 -5.01 5.20
C VAL A 115 -16.31 -5.16 5.30
N ASN A 116 -16.93 -4.54 6.31
CA ASN A 116 -18.38 -4.59 6.55
C ASN A 116 -19.07 -3.21 6.40
N SER A 117 -18.35 -2.21 5.89
CA SER A 117 -18.84 -0.83 5.79
C SER A 117 -18.40 -0.22 4.46
N ASN A 118 -19.24 0.65 3.90
CA ASN A 118 -18.94 1.42 2.68
C ASN A 118 -18.48 2.85 3.03
N ASP A 119 -17.88 3.04 4.20
CA ASP A 119 -17.29 4.29 4.67
C ASP A 119 -15.77 4.31 4.42
N GLU A 120 -15.12 5.40 4.82
CA GLU A 120 -13.67 5.60 4.68
C GLU A 120 -12.86 4.52 5.43
N VAL A 121 -13.39 3.98 6.53
CA VAL A 121 -12.75 2.90 7.28
C VAL A 121 -12.82 1.58 6.52
N GLY A 122 -13.96 1.32 5.87
CA GLY A 122 -14.14 0.19 4.95
C GLY A 122 -13.19 0.27 3.76
N LEU A 123 -13.07 1.44 3.13
CA LEU A 123 -12.13 1.69 2.04
C LEU A 123 -10.69 1.42 2.48
N LEU A 124 -10.28 1.93 3.64
CA LEU A 124 -8.94 1.66 4.20
C LEU A 124 -8.68 0.17 4.39
N GLY A 125 -9.66 -0.58 4.89
CA GLY A 125 -9.57 -2.03 5.04
C GLY A 125 -9.41 -2.75 3.70
N ALA A 126 -10.15 -2.33 2.68
CA ALA A 126 -10.04 -2.89 1.33
C ALA A 126 -8.68 -2.59 0.69
N SER A 127 -8.20 -1.34 0.78
CA SER A 127 -6.87 -0.95 0.29
C SER A 127 -5.75 -1.71 0.98
N PHE A 128 -5.86 -1.93 2.30
CA PHE A 128 -4.91 -2.77 3.02
C PHE A 128 -4.93 -4.22 2.51
N ASN A 129 -6.11 -4.82 2.31
CA ASN A 129 -6.19 -6.19 1.80
C ASN A 129 -5.55 -6.31 0.42
N GLN A 130 -5.81 -5.37 -0.49
CA GLN A 130 -5.18 -5.35 -1.81
C GLN A 130 -3.65 -5.23 -1.72
N MET A 131 -3.14 -4.35 -0.86
CA MET A 131 -1.70 -4.24 -0.61
C MET A 131 -1.11 -5.54 -0.07
N ALA A 132 -1.78 -6.18 0.89
CA ALA A 132 -1.37 -7.44 1.48
C ALA A 132 -1.32 -8.56 0.43
N ASP A 133 -2.32 -8.65 -0.44
CA ASP A 133 -2.36 -9.64 -1.53
C ASP A 133 -1.22 -9.43 -2.53
N THR A 134 -0.98 -8.19 -2.95
CA THR A 134 0.15 -7.85 -3.83
C THR A 134 1.49 -8.21 -3.19
N LEU A 135 1.68 -7.90 -1.90
CA LEU A 135 2.93 -8.24 -1.19
C LEU A 135 3.14 -9.75 -1.11
N VAL A 136 2.10 -10.52 -0.77
CA VAL A 136 2.20 -11.99 -0.71
C VAL A 136 2.52 -12.56 -2.07
N SER A 137 1.85 -12.11 -3.14
CA SER A 137 2.13 -12.53 -4.51
C SER A 137 3.59 -12.25 -4.91
N ASN A 138 4.07 -11.04 -4.66
CA ASN A 138 5.46 -10.65 -4.97
C ASN A 138 6.47 -11.49 -4.16
N MET A 139 6.19 -11.76 -2.88
CA MET A 139 7.05 -12.61 -2.06
C MET A 139 7.14 -14.03 -2.62
N ASP A 140 6.03 -14.59 -3.10
CA ASP A 140 6.02 -15.93 -3.67
C ASP A 140 6.71 -15.98 -5.03
N GLU A 141 6.56 -14.95 -5.86
CA GLU A 141 7.33 -14.79 -7.10
C GLU A 141 8.84 -14.73 -6.83
N ILE A 142 9.27 -13.90 -5.86
CA ILE A 142 10.68 -13.79 -5.46
C ILE A 142 11.21 -15.15 -4.97
N LYS A 143 10.43 -15.90 -4.19
CA LYS A 143 10.83 -17.24 -3.74
C LYS A 143 10.98 -18.21 -4.91
N GLN A 144 10.10 -18.15 -5.90
CA GLN A 144 10.18 -19.00 -7.10
C GLN A 144 11.43 -18.66 -7.91
N ILE A 145 11.70 -17.37 -8.12
CA ILE A 145 12.92 -16.90 -8.79
C ILE A 145 14.17 -17.36 -8.03
N ASP A 146 14.21 -17.21 -6.70
CA ASP A 146 15.35 -17.66 -5.89
C ASP A 146 15.55 -19.19 -5.98
N LYS A 147 14.46 -19.96 -5.98
CA LYS A 147 14.51 -21.41 -6.16
C LYS A 147 15.09 -21.77 -7.54
N LEU A 148 14.58 -21.18 -8.61
CA LEU A 148 15.06 -21.40 -9.98
C LEU A 148 16.54 -21.02 -10.12
N ARG A 149 16.95 -19.89 -9.53
CA ARG A 149 18.35 -19.46 -9.49
C ARG A 149 19.24 -20.49 -8.80
N ARG A 150 18.83 -21.04 -7.65
CA ARG A 150 19.60 -22.07 -6.93
C ARG A 150 19.70 -23.36 -7.75
N GLU A 151 18.61 -23.79 -8.37
CA GLU A 151 18.59 -24.96 -9.26
C GLU A 151 19.52 -24.77 -10.46
N LEU A 152 19.49 -23.59 -11.09
CA LEU A 152 20.38 -23.23 -12.18
C LEU A 152 21.85 -23.30 -11.77
N VAL A 153 22.22 -22.66 -10.65
CA VAL A 153 23.60 -22.67 -10.14
C VAL A 153 24.05 -24.10 -9.82
N ALA A 154 23.18 -24.92 -9.24
CA ALA A 154 23.49 -26.31 -8.93
C ALA A 154 23.72 -27.15 -10.20
N ASN A 155 22.85 -27.00 -11.20
CA ASN A 155 22.93 -27.72 -12.48
C ASN A 155 24.19 -27.32 -13.26
N VAL A 156 24.45 -26.03 -13.40
CA VAL A 156 25.67 -25.51 -14.03
C VAL A 156 26.92 -26.03 -13.31
N SER A 157 26.94 -25.98 -11.97
CA SER A 157 28.07 -26.48 -11.20
C SER A 157 28.33 -27.98 -11.44
N HIS A 158 27.27 -28.77 -11.57
CA HIS A 158 27.37 -30.19 -11.89
C HIS A 158 27.94 -30.42 -13.31
N ASP A 159 27.39 -29.70 -14.28
CA ASP A 159 27.73 -29.86 -15.70
C ASP A 159 29.13 -29.36 -16.05
N LEU A 160 29.67 -28.40 -15.30
CA LEU A 160 31.07 -27.97 -15.40
C LEU A 160 32.03 -28.94 -14.68
N ARG A 161 31.61 -29.54 -13.55
CA ARG A 161 32.46 -30.45 -12.76
C ARG A 161 32.83 -31.72 -13.52
N SER A 162 31.89 -32.31 -14.25
CA SER A 162 32.13 -33.56 -15.00
C SER A 162 33.23 -33.45 -16.07
N PRO A 163 33.19 -32.50 -17.03
CA PRO A 163 34.27 -32.33 -18.01
C PRO A 163 35.58 -31.92 -17.36
N LEU A 164 35.56 -31.09 -16.31
CA LEU A 164 36.76 -30.69 -15.58
C LEU A 164 37.46 -31.88 -14.90
N ALA A 165 36.70 -32.73 -14.20
CA ALA A 165 37.23 -33.95 -13.59
C ALA A 165 37.79 -34.92 -14.64
N SER A 166 37.14 -35.02 -15.81
CA SER A 166 37.64 -35.83 -16.92
C SER A 166 38.96 -35.28 -17.47
N ILE A 167 39.06 -33.97 -17.70
CA ILE A 167 40.30 -33.32 -18.15
C ILE A 167 41.43 -33.61 -17.17
N GLN A 168 41.19 -33.38 -15.87
CA GLN A 168 42.17 -33.61 -14.83
C GLN A 168 42.62 -35.08 -14.77
N GLY A 169 41.68 -36.03 -14.73
CA GLY A 169 42.00 -37.45 -14.64
C GLY A 169 42.80 -37.99 -15.85
N TYR A 170 42.51 -37.51 -17.06
CA TYR A 170 43.28 -37.89 -18.25
C TYR A 170 44.67 -37.25 -18.27
N LEU A 171 44.81 -35.99 -17.85
CA LEU A 171 46.13 -35.34 -17.71
C LEU A 171 46.98 -36.04 -16.64
N GLU A 172 46.41 -36.40 -15.49
CA GLU A 172 47.08 -37.18 -14.44
C GLU A 172 47.51 -38.56 -14.96
N THR A 173 46.66 -39.22 -15.75
CA THR A 173 46.98 -40.53 -16.37
C THR A 173 48.16 -40.42 -17.34
N ILE A 174 48.20 -39.37 -18.17
CA ILE A 174 49.33 -39.12 -19.08
C ILE A 174 50.60 -38.90 -18.26
N GLN A 175 50.54 -38.05 -17.24
CA GLN A 175 51.68 -37.70 -16.40
C GLN A 175 52.25 -38.91 -15.63
N GLN A 176 51.38 -39.78 -15.09
CA GLN A 176 51.80 -40.98 -14.37
C GLN A 176 52.41 -42.07 -15.26
N LYS A 177 51.99 -42.13 -16.53
CA LYS A 177 52.46 -43.14 -17.49
C LYS A 177 53.62 -42.66 -18.36
N GLU A 178 54.10 -41.42 -18.20
CA GLU A 178 55.30 -40.98 -18.92
C GLU A 178 56.59 -41.58 -18.32
N PRO A 179 57.57 -41.98 -19.16
CA PRO A 179 57.59 -41.98 -20.62
C PRO A 179 57.07 -43.29 -21.26
N SER A 180 56.56 -44.23 -20.47
CA SER A 180 56.17 -45.59 -20.87
C SER A 180 54.81 -45.71 -21.58
N ILE A 181 54.11 -44.61 -21.78
CA ILE A 181 52.82 -44.55 -22.48
C ILE A 181 52.97 -44.80 -23.99
N ASN A 182 52.09 -45.64 -24.56
CA ASN A 182 52.00 -45.83 -26.00
C ASN A 182 51.58 -44.52 -26.70
N PRO A 183 52.24 -44.09 -27.79
CA PRO A 183 51.83 -42.94 -28.60
C PRO A 183 50.34 -42.88 -28.98
N GLU A 184 49.70 -44.03 -29.27
CA GLU A 184 48.27 -44.08 -29.61
C GLU A 184 47.37 -43.71 -28.43
N ASP A 185 47.62 -44.28 -27.24
CA ASP A 185 46.87 -43.98 -26.02
C ASP A 185 47.06 -42.52 -25.61
N ARG A 186 48.28 -42.00 -25.76
CA ARG A 186 48.58 -40.59 -25.50
C ARG A 186 47.76 -39.66 -26.41
N SER A 187 47.71 -39.97 -27.70
CA SER A 187 46.89 -39.21 -28.66
C SER A 187 45.41 -39.23 -28.28
N LYS A 188 44.89 -40.41 -27.93
CA LYS A 188 43.50 -40.59 -27.48
C LYS A 188 43.18 -39.79 -26.22
N TYR A 189 44.06 -39.78 -25.22
CA TYR A 189 43.84 -38.99 -24.00
C TYR A 189 43.85 -37.48 -24.29
N TYR A 190 44.78 -36.99 -25.12
CA TYR A 190 44.77 -35.58 -25.55
C TYR A 190 43.50 -35.20 -26.31
N GLU A 191 42.99 -36.10 -27.17
CA GLU A 191 41.73 -35.88 -27.88
C GLU A 191 40.55 -35.75 -26.90
N ILE A 192 40.50 -36.59 -25.86
CA ILE A 192 39.45 -36.52 -24.83
C ILE A 192 39.55 -35.22 -24.02
N VAL A 193 40.77 -34.81 -23.64
CA VAL A 193 41.02 -33.52 -22.98
C VAL A 193 40.52 -32.37 -23.85
N LEU A 194 40.95 -32.32 -25.12
CA LEU A 194 40.55 -31.26 -26.05
C LEU A 194 39.04 -31.19 -26.25
N ARG A 195 38.38 -32.34 -26.40
CA ARG A 195 36.92 -32.41 -26.55
C ARG A 195 36.20 -31.88 -25.30
N ASN A 196 36.63 -32.25 -24.11
CA ASN A 196 36.03 -31.77 -22.87
C ASN A 196 36.29 -30.28 -22.64
N THR A 197 37.47 -29.76 -23.02
CA THR A 197 37.76 -28.31 -22.95
C THR A 197 36.85 -27.52 -23.88
N LYS A 198 36.64 -28.00 -25.13
CA LYS A 198 35.68 -27.39 -26.05
C LYS A 198 34.25 -27.40 -25.49
N LYS A 199 33.82 -28.54 -24.94
CA LYS A 199 32.50 -28.66 -24.30
C LYS A 199 32.33 -27.68 -23.14
N LEU A 200 33.35 -27.53 -22.30
CA LEU A 200 33.34 -26.57 -21.19
C LEU A 200 33.21 -25.12 -21.71
N GLY A 201 33.92 -24.79 -22.79
CA GLY A 201 33.82 -23.49 -23.45
C GLY A 201 32.40 -23.19 -23.92
N THR A 202 31.77 -24.13 -24.63
CA THR A 202 30.36 -23.98 -25.08
C THR A 202 29.40 -23.78 -23.91
N LEU A 203 29.53 -24.55 -22.83
CA LEU A 203 28.68 -24.38 -21.63
C LEU A 203 28.84 -23.01 -20.96
N ILE A 204 30.06 -22.47 -20.93
CA ILE A 204 30.33 -21.13 -20.37
C ILE A 204 29.70 -20.05 -21.25
N GLU A 205 29.78 -20.21 -22.57
CA GLU A 205 29.22 -19.27 -23.53
C GLU A 205 27.68 -19.26 -23.47
N GLU A 206 27.05 -20.43 -23.42
CA GLU A 206 25.61 -20.59 -23.19
C GLU A 206 25.16 -19.94 -21.88
N LEU A 207 25.94 -20.08 -20.80
CA LEU A 207 25.64 -19.46 -19.50
C LEU A 207 25.75 -17.92 -19.56
N PHE A 208 26.78 -17.41 -20.24
CA PHE A 208 26.99 -15.97 -20.39
C PHE A 208 25.85 -15.33 -21.19
N GLU A 209 25.36 -16.02 -22.21
CA GLU A 209 24.25 -15.53 -23.02
C GLU A 209 22.93 -15.55 -22.26
N LEU A 210 22.66 -16.60 -21.48
CA LEU A 210 21.52 -16.60 -20.56
C LEU A 210 21.58 -15.42 -19.58
N SER A 211 22.76 -15.15 -19.01
CA SER A 211 22.94 -14.02 -18.09
C SER A 211 22.69 -12.66 -18.75
N LYS A 212 22.93 -12.50 -20.06
CA LYS A 212 22.62 -11.26 -20.78
C LYS A 212 21.12 -11.06 -20.95
N PHE A 213 20.37 -12.13 -21.21
CA PHE A 213 18.90 -12.07 -21.33
C PHE A 213 18.24 -11.69 -19.99
N ASP A 214 18.74 -12.20 -18.86
CA ASP A 214 18.21 -11.88 -17.53
C ASP A 214 18.44 -10.41 -17.11
N ALA A 215 19.48 -9.76 -17.62
CA ALA A 215 19.82 -8.38 -17.26
C ALA A 215 18.96 -7.31 -17.97
N GLN A 216 18.00 -7.70 -18.84
CA GLN A 216 17.32 -6.79 -19.79
C GLN A 216 18.27 -6.01 -20.72
N ASP A 217 19.55 -6.40 -20.78
CA ASP A 217 20.58 -5.73 -21.59
C ASP A 217 20.50 -6.10 -23.08
N VAL A 218 19.70 -7.09 -23.46
CA VAL A 218 19.47 -7.48 -24.86
C VAL A 218 18.22 -6.79 -25.36
N GLN A 219 18.38 -5.64 -26.03
CA GLN A 219 17.30 -5.06 -26.83
C GLN A 219 17.37 -5.64 -28.25
N PRO A 220 16.31 -6.32 -28.73
CA PRO A 220 16.30 -6.88 -30.08
C PRO A 220 16.43 -5.79 -31.14
N GLU A 221 17.31 -5.99 -32.11
CA GLU A 221 17.42 -5.10 -33.28
C GLU A 221 16.43 -5.58 -34.33
N MET A 222 15.24 -4.99 -34.31
CA MET A 222 14.12 -5.45 -35.14
C MET A 222 14.23 -4.92 -36.58
N GLU A 223 14.30 -5.82 -37.54
CA GLU A 223 14.35 -5.52 -38.98
C GLU A 223 13.42 -6.45 -39.80
N PRO A 224 13.07 -6.09 -41.05
CA PRO A 224 12.33 -6.97 -41.95
C PRO A 224 13.19 -8.17 -42.41
N VAL A 225 12.85 -9.38 -41.99
CA VAL A 225 13.56 -10.63 -42.29
C VAL A 225 12.70 -11.56 -43.15
N SER A 226 13.30 -12.16 -44.18
CA SER A 226 12.68 -13.23 -44.97
C SER A 226 12.91 -14.58 -44.30
N MET A 227 11.88 -15.16 -43.68
CA MET A 227 11.99 -16.48 -43.04
C MET A 227 12.31 -17.60 -44.03
N ALA A 228 11.91 -17.43 -45.29
CA ALA A 228 12.21 -18.38 -46.36
C ALA A 228 13.71 -18.44 -46.67
N GLU A 229 14.36 -17.27 -46.78
CA GLU A 229 15.81 -17.17 -47.01
C GLU A 229 16.58 -17.71 -45.80
N LEU A 230 16.22 -17.26 -44.59
CA LEU A 230 16.85 -17.75 -43.36
C LEU A 230 16.76 -19.28 -43.23
N ALA A 231 15.59 -19.88 -43.50
CA ALA A 231 15.43 -21.32 -43.45
C ALA A 231 16.27 -22.06 -44.52
N GLN A 232 16.39 -21.51 -45.73
CA GLN A 232 17.21 -22.09 -46.78
C GLN A 232 18.70 -22.03 -46.44
N ASP A 233 19.17 -20.88 -45.93
CA ASP A 233 20.57 -20.67 -45.54
C ASP A 233 20.96 -21.64 -44.42
N LEU A 234 20.11 -21.77 -43.39
CA LEU A 234 20.33 -22.72 -42.29
C LEU A 234 20.33 -24.17 -42.76
N VAL A 235 19.42 -24.56 -43.66
CA VAL A 235 19.44 -25.92 -44.22
C VAL A 235 20.72 -26.18 -45.02
N GLN A 236 21.21 -25.21 -45.79
CA GLN A 236 22.49 -25.34 -46.50
C GLN A 236 23.67 -25.46 -45.53
N GLN A 237 23.70 -24.65 -44.48
CA GLN A 237 24.75 -24.66 -43.45
C GLN A 237 24.85 -26.03 -42.76
N PHE A 238 23.71 -26.63 -42.38
CA PHE A 238 23.67 -27.91 -41.67
C PHE A 238 23.70 -29.16 -42.57
N LYS A 239 23.62 -28.98 -43.89
CA LYS A 239 23.60 -30.09 -44.87
C LYS A 239 24.81 -31.03 -44.75
N PRO A 240 26.07 -30.57 -44.64
CA PRO A 240 27.22 -31.47 -44.53
C PRO A 240 27.16 -32.37 -43.29
N LEU A 241 26.70 -31.81 -42.15
CA LEU A 241 26.55 -32.55 -40.90
C LEU A 241 25.42 -33.58 -40.99
N ALA A 242 24.30 -33.21 -41.62
CA ALA A 242 23.18 -34.12 -41.86
C ALA A 242 23.59 -35.29 -42.78
N GLU A 243 24.32 -35.01 -43.87
CA GLU A 243 24.84 -36.02 -44.79
C GLU A 243 25.81 -36.99 -44.11
N GLN A 244 26.70 -36.49 -43.24
CA GLN A 244 27.61 -37.33 -42.46
C GLN A 244 26.86 -38.32 -41.56
N LYS A 245 25.68 -37.94 -41.06
CA LYS A 245 24.81 -38.79 -40.25
C LYS A 245 23.78 -39.59 -41.05
N GLY A 246 23.72 -39.43 -42.38
CA GLY A 246 22.70 -40.06 -43.22
C GLY A 246 21.28 -39.52 -43.01
N ILE A 247 21.14 -38.32 -42.44
CA ILE A 247 19.86 -37.68 -42.14
C ILE A 247 19.44 -36.79 -43.33
N THR A 248 18.17 -36.87 -43.71
CA THR A 248 17.60 -36.00 -44.75
C THR A 248 17.04 -34.72 -44.14
N LEU A 249 17.73 -33.59 -44.34
CA LEU A 249 17.26 -32.26 -43.93
C LEU A 249 16.62 -31.53 -45.12
N LYS A 250 15.37 -31.04 -44.97
CA LYS A 250 14.62 -30.34 -46.03
C LYS A 250 13.87 -29.13 -45.46
N ALA A 251 13.98 -27.98 -46.12
CA ALA A 251 13.08 -26.85 -45.91
C ALA A 251 11.81 -27.05 -46.76
N VAL A 252 10.64 -27.09 -46.12
CA VAL A 252 9.33 -27.11 -46.79
C VAL A 252 8.68 -25.75 -46.56
N LEU A 253 8.61 -24.95 -47.62
CA LEU A 253 8.11 -23.58 -47.60
C LEU A 253 6.82 -23.51 -48.44
N SER A 254 5.82 -22.76 -47.98
CA SER A 254 4.59 -22.51 -48.75
C SER A 254 4.86 -21.47 -49.84
N ASP A 255 4.34 -21.70 -51.06
CA ASP A 255 4.52 -20.80 -52.22
C ASP A 255 3.81 -19.43 -52.08
N GLU A 256 2.96 -19.26 -51.07
CA GLU A 256 2.21 -18.02 -50.85
C GLU A 256 3.03 -17.03 -50.00
N HIS A 257 3.78 -16.20 -50.71
CA HIS A 257 4.38 -14.93 -50.27
C HIS A 257 5.58 -15.02 -49.31
N THR A 258 6.70 -14.46 -49.75
CA THR A 258 7.84 -13.98 -48.95
C THR A 258 7.37 -12.87 -48.00
N ASN A 259 6.57 -13.22 -47.01
CA ASN A 259 6.16 -12.29 -45.96
C ASN A 259 7.39 -11.99 -45.12
N LEU A 260 7.86 -10.75 -45.22
CA LEU A 260 8.84 -10.20 -44.32
C LEU A 260 8.23 -10.16 -42.92
N VAL A 261 8.90 -10.77 -41.95
CA VAL A 261 8.55 -10.65 -40.54
C VAL A 261 9.48 -9.63 -39.90
N TYR A 262 8.95 -8.86 -38.96
CA TYR A 262 9.77 -7.93 -38.20
C TYR A 262 10.41 -8.69 -37.04
N ALA A 263 11.71 -8.95 -37.11
CA ALA A 263 12.45 -9.76 -36.15
C ALA A 263 13.94 -9.37 -36.14
N ASP A 264 14.66 -9.80 -35.11
CA ASP A 264 16.12 -9.75 -35.06
C ASP A 264 16.69 -11.00 -35.75
N ILE A 265 17.36 -10.82 -36.90
CA ILE A 265 17.85 -11.94 -37.71
C ILE A 265 18.83 -12.83 -36.96
N ALA A 266 19.71 -12.25 -36.13
CA ALA A 266 20.73 -12.99 -35.40
C ALA A 266 20.10 -13.86 -34.30
N LEU A 267 19.10 -13.33 -33.59
CA LEU A 267 18.34 -14.10 -32.60
C LEU A 267 17.55 -15.24 -33.24
N MET A 268 16.95 -15.00 -34.41
CA MET A 268 16.21 -16.01 -35.15
C MET A 268 17.12 -17.11 -35.70
N GLU A 269 18.23 -16.74 -36.33
CA GLU A 269 19.25 -17.67 -36.85
C GLU A 269 19.75 -18.60 -35.74
N ARG A 270 20.10 -18.02 -34.60
CA ARG A 270 20.55 -18.74 -33.41
C ARG A 270 19.49 -19.70 -32.88
N SER A 271 18.25 -19.24 -32.73
CA SER A 271 17.15 -20.06 -32.20
C SER A 271 16.88 -21.27 -33.10
N ILE A 272 16.79 -21.06 -34.41
CA ILE A 272 16.54 -22.13 -35.37
C ILE A 272 17.76 -23.05 -35.48
N SER A 273 18.99 -22.51 -35.47
CA SER A 273 20.22 -23.32 -35.44
C SER A 273 20.26 -24.26 -34.25
N ASN A 274 19.90 -23.79 -33.05
CA ASN A 274 19.84 -24.62 -31.85
C ASN A 274 18.81 -25.75 -31.98
N LEU A 275 17.67 -25.49 -32.61
CA LEU A 275 16.65 -26.51 -32.88
C LEU A 275 17.13 -27.54 -33.91
N ILE A 276 17.77 -27.10 -35.00
CA ILE A 276 18.32 -27.99 -36.03
C ILE A 276 19.44 -28.87 -35.45
N ASP A 277 20.37 -28.29 -34.69
CA ASP A 277 21.46 -29.04 -34.05
C ASP A 277 20.91 -30.09 -33.08
N ASN A 278 19.91 -29.73 -32.26
CA ASN A 278 19.22 -30.69 -31.39
C ASN A 278 18.50 -31.79 -32.20
N ALA A 279 17.81 -31.45 -33.28
CA ALA A 279 17.16 -32.43 -34.13
C ALA A 279 18.17 -33.40 -34.75
N LEU A 280 19.31 -32.92 -35.25
CA LEU A 280 20.38 -33.76 -35.81
C LEU A 280 21.08 -34.61 -34.75
N LYS A 281 21.12 -34.19 -33.49
CA LYS A 281 21.65 -35.00 -32.38
C LYS A 281 20.73 -36.14 -31.97
N HIS A 282 19.41 -35.94 -32.02
CA HIS A 282 18.42 -36.87 -31.47
C HIS A 282 17.61 -37.64 -32.51
N THR A 283 17.76 -37.33 -33.80
CA THR A 283 17.18 -38.14 -34.88
C THR A 283 18.03 -39.41 -35.05
N PRO A 284 17.41 -40.60 -34.94
CA PRO A 284 18.10 -41.89 -35.02
C PRO A 284 18.62 -42.22 -36.42
#